data_AF-X1PVS3-F1
#
_entry.id   AF-X1PVS3-F1
#
_cell.length_a   1.000
_cell.length_b   1.000
_cell.length_c   1.000
_cell.angle_alpha   90.00
_cell.angle_beta   90.00
_cell.angle_gamma   90.00
#
_symmetry.space_group_name_H-M   'P 1'
#
loop_
_entity.id
_entity.type
_entity.pdbx_description
1 polymer ?
#
loop_
_entity_poly.entity_id
_entity_poly.type
_entity_poly.pdbx_seq_one_letter_code
_entity_poly.pdbx_strand_id
1 'polypeptide(L)' 'EGAAVITLSLPTRYVHSVVEMAHTADLKAAIDLLVAFLETADQVDLTL' A
#
# COMPACT_ATOMS: atom_id res chain seq x y z
N GLU A 1 -1.08 -11.84 21.31
CA GLU A 1 0.23 -11.64 20.65
C GLU A 1 0.15 -10.44 19.72
N GLY A 2 1.28 -9.80 19.42
CA GLY A 2 1.39 -8.70 18.45
C GLY A 2 2.00 -9.18 17.14
N ALA A 3 1.84 -8.39 16.08
CA ALA A 3 2.41 -8.65 14.75
C ALA A 3 3.03 -7.37 14.18
N ALA A 4 4.03 -7.51 13.30
CA ALA A 4 4.54 -6.38 12.52
C ALA A 4 3.48 -5.92 11.51
N VAL A 5 3.24 -4.61 11.44
CA VAL A 5 2.19 -4.03 10.57
C VAL A 5 2.69 -2.77 9.87
N ILE A 6 2.19 -2.54 8.66
CA ILE A 6 2.38 -1.28 7.92
C ILE A 6 1.03 -0.76 7.44
N THR A 7 0.95 0.54 7.18
CA THR A 7 -0.15 1.14 6.42
C THR A 7 0.35 1.51 5.03
N LEU A 8 -0.32 1.02 4.00
CA LEU A 8 -0.07 1.38 2.60
C LEU A 8 -1.22 2.27 2.09
N SER A 9 -0.89 3.39 1.46
CA SER A 9 -1.85 4.30 0.83
C SER A 9 -1.25 4.92 -0.44
N LEU A 10 -2.08 5.63 -1.20
CA LEU A 10 -1.67 6.32 -2.44
C LEU A 10 -2.28 7.74 -2.48
N PRO A 11 -1.71 8.66 -3.27
CA PRO A 11 -2.22 10.02 -3.39
C PRO A 11 -3.66 10.08 -3.91
N THR A 12 -4.54 10.66 -3.11
CA THR A 12 -5.93 10.92 -3.49
C THR A 12 -6.28 12.39 -3.23
N ARG A 13 -7.22 12.92 -4.01
CA ARG A 13 -7.77 14.27 -3.84
C ARG A 13 -9.25 14.17 -3.47
N TYR A 14 -9.69 15.10 -2.64
CA TYR A 14 -11.07 15.22 -2.15
C TYR A 14 -11.50 14.09 -1.20
N VAL A 15 -10.57 13.57 -0.39
CA VAL A 15 -10.89 12.57 0.65
C VAL A 15 -12.06 13.04 1.50
N HIS A 16 -13.02 12.16 1.76
CA HIS A 16 -14.31 12.44 2.44
C HIS A 16 -15.34 13.21 1.60
N SER A 17 -15.13 13.38 0.29
CA SER A 17 -16.16 13.90 -0.62
C SER A 17 -16.95 12.75 -1.26
N VAL A 18 -18.16 13.04 -1.74
CA VAL A 18 -18.99 12.06 -2.48
C VAL A 18 -18.31 11.55 -3.76
N VAL A 19 -17.38 12.32 -4.31
CA VAL A 19 -16.52 11.93 -5.44
C VAL A 19 -15.09 12.24 -5.07
N GLU A 20 -14.26 11.20 -5.01
CA GLU A 20 -12.81 11.32 -4.86
C GLU A 20 -12.10 11.16 -6.21
N MET A 21 -10.84 11.56 -6.26
CA MET A 21 -10.02 11.44 -7.46
C MET A 21 -8.65 10.90 -7.11
N ALA A 22 -8.12 10.03 -7.98
CA ALA A 22 -6.78 9.51 -7.89
C ALA A 22 -6.18 9.46 -9.29
N HIS A 23 -4.86 9.61 -9.38
CA HIS A 23 -4.18 9.50 -10.65
C HIS A 23 -4.01 8.02 -11.02
N THR A 24 -4.32 7.63 -12.25
CA THR A 24 -4.28 6.22 -12.67
C THR A 24 -2.88 5.61 -12.59
N ALA A 25 -1.83 6.41 -12.78
CA ALA A 25 -0.46 5.95 -12.57
C ALA A 25 -0.15 5.64 -11.11
N ASP A 26 -0.72 6.40 -10.16
CA ASP A 26 -0.52 6.16 -8.73
C ASP A 26 -1.22 4.88 -8.27
N LEU A 27 -2.40 4.57 -8.86
CA LEU A 27 -3.07 3.28 -8.66
C LEU A 27 -2.17 2.13 -9.10
N LYS A 28 -1.61 2.23 -10.31
CA LYS A 28 -0.72 1.20 -10.83
C LYS A 28 0.54 1.05 -9.97
N ALA A 29 1.16 2.16 -9.58
CA ALA A 29 2.34 2.13 -8.72
C ALA A 29 2.06 1.49 -7.35
N ALA A 30 0.90 1.76 -6.74
CA ALA A 30 0.51 1.14 -5.47
C ALA A 30 0.27 -0.37 -5.60
N ILE A 31 -0.34 -0.81 -6.70
CA ILE A 31 -0.50 -2.24 -7.03
C ILE A 31 0.87 -2.89 -7.20
N ASP A 32 1.74 -2.29 -8.03
CA ASP A 32 3.06 -2.84 -8.33
C ASP A 32 3.91 -2.95 -7.05
N LEU A 33 3.83 -1.97 -6.14
CA LEU A 33 4.49 -2.01 -4.84
C LEU A 33 3.94 -3.13 -3.94
N LEU A 34 2.62 -3.28 -3.86
CA LEU A 34 1.99 -4.34 -3.06
C LEU A 34 2.38 -5.73 -3.59
N VAL A 35 2.36 -5.91 -4.91
CA VAL A 35 2.78 -7.17 -5.55
C VAL A 35 4.24 -7.46 -5.22
N ALA A 36 5.14 -6.49 -5.43
CA ALA A 36 6.56 -6.67 -5.12
C ALA A 36 6.79 -7.04 -3.65
N PHE A 37 6.07 -6.43 -2.72
CA PHE A 37 6.14 -6.81 -1.31
C PHE A 37 5.69 -8.26 -1.10
N LEU A 38 4.54 -8.67 -1.65
CA LEU A 38 4.00 -10.03 -1.48
C LEU A 38 4.92 -11.10 -2.07
N GLU A 39 5.61 -10.80 -3.17
CA GLU A 39 6.59 -11.69 -3.81
C GLU A 39 7.86 -11.90 -2.97
N THR A 40 8.18 -10.99 -2.06
CA THR A 40 9.36 -11.06 -1.19
C THR A 40 9.04 -11.17 0.29
N ALA A 41 7.76 -11.24 0.65
CA ALA A 41 7.30 -11.13 2.03
C ALA A 41 7.81 -12.28 2.93
N ASP A 42 7.99 -13.47 2.36
CA ASP A 42 8.53 -14.64 3.04
C ASP A 42 10.01 -14.50 3.44
N GLN A 43 10.71 -13.53 2.85
CA GLN A 43 12.14 -13.29 3.08
C GLN A 43 12.39 -12.22 4.15
N VAL A 44 11.33 -11.59 4.68
CA VAL A 44 11.45 -10.50 5.66
C VAL A 44 11.83 -11.07 7.03
N ASP A 45 12.95 -10.61 7.57
CA ASP A 45 13.31 -10.87 8.97
C ASP A 45 12.51 -9.94 9.90
N LEU A 46 11.66 -10.55 10.72
CA LEU A 46 10.78 -9.87 11.68
C LEU A 46 11.23 -10.08 13.14
N THR A 47 12.43 -10.62 13.36
CA THR A 47 13.00 -10.73 14.71
C THR A 47 13.47 -9.35 15.20
N LEU A 48 13.12 -9.01 16.44
CA LEU A 48 13.47 -7.75 17.11
C LEU A 48 14.56 -7.96 18.16
#